data_AF-A0A078JJ07-F1
#
_entry.id   AF-A0A078JJ07-F1
#
_cell.length_a   1.000
_cell.length_b   1.000
_cell.length_c   1.000
_cell.angle_alpha   90.00
_cell.angle_beta   90.00
_cell.angle_gamma   90.00
#
_symmetry.space_group_name_H-M   'P 1'
#
loop_
_entity.id
_entity.type
_entity.pdbx_description
1 polymer ?
#
loop_
_entity_poly.entity_id
_entity_poly.type
_entity_poly.pdbx_seq_one_letter_code
_entity_poly.pdbx_strand_id
1 'polypeptide(L)' 'MAVVVLEFLECGGDGLMRLARNEFGNFVVFKAMRVTQEMSRVDLFWGLVHKLMPFLDLLRRSHGSNIANILESTI' A
#
# COMPACT_ATOMS: atom_id res chain seq x y z
N MET A 1 0.02 -6.18 14.30
CA MET A 1 -0.28 -5.45 13.05
C MET A 1 0.74 -4.38 12.72
N ALA A 2 1.24 -3.59 13.68
CA ALA A 2 2.30 -2.60 13.40
C ALA A 2 3.55 -3.22 12.75
N VAL A 3 3.97 -4.42 13.16
CA VAL A 3 5.16 -5.10 12.64
C VAL A 3 5.12 -5.30 11.12
N VAL A 4 4.01 -5.84 10.57
CA VAL A 4 3.89 -6.07 9.12
C VAL A 4 3.90 -4.76 8.32
N VAL A 5 3.27 -3.71 8.85
CA VAL A 5 3.28 -2.40 8.19
C VAL A 5 4.68 -1.79 8.19
N LEU A 6 5.42 -1.92 9.29
CA LEU A 6 6.81 -1.48 9.38
C LEU A 6 7.69 -2.24 8.39
N GLU A 7 7.53 -3.55 8.26
CA GLU A 7 8.23 -4.35 7.24
C GLU A 7 7.94 -3.86 5.81
N PHE A 8 6.70 -3.44 5.53
CA PHE A 8 6.37 -2.82 4.23
C PHE A 8 7.09 -1.48 4.02
N LEU A 9 7.18 -0.65 5.06
CA LEU A 9 7.89 0.64 5.00
C LEU A 9 9.41 0.46 4.88
N GLU A 10 9.96 -0.61 5.45
CA GLU A 10 11.37 -0.97 5.36
C GLU A 10 11.70 -1.79 4.09
N CYS A 11 10.69 -2.34 3.40
CA CYS A 11 10.87 -3.15 2.20
C CYS A 11 11.61 -2.38 1.09
N GLY A 12 12.89 -2.68 0.90
CA GLY A 12 13.72 -2.02 -0.09
C GLY A 12 13.35 -2.39 -1.53
N GLY A 13 13.81 -1.57 -2.48
CA GLY A 13 13.60 -1.79 -3.90
C GLY A 13 12.12 -1.78 -4.28
N ASP A 14 11.71 -2.70 -5.15
CA ASP A 14 10.37 -2.80 -5.69
C ASP A 14 9.50 -3.87 -5.02
N GLY A 15 9.96 -4.46 -3.91
CA GLY A 15 9.29 -5.60 -3.26
C GLY A 15 7.85 -5.31 -2.84
N LEU A 16 7.62 -4.16 -2.19
CA LEU A 16 6.27 -3.73 -1.82
C LEU A 16 5.39 -3.48 -3.07
N MET A 17 5.97 -2.92 -4.14
CA MET A 17 5.26 -2.70 -5.40
C MET A 17 4.86 -4.02 -6.06
N ARG A 18 5.77 -5.01 -6.09
CA ARG A 18 5.50 -6.35 -6.61
C ARG A 18 4.41 -7.06 -5.80
N LEU A 19 4.43 -6.92 -4.48
CA LEU A 19 3.38 -7.46 -3.61
C LEU A 19 2.04 -6.77 -3.87
N ALA A 20 2.03 -5.43 -3.97
CA ALA A 20 0.83 -4.63 -4.23
C ALA A 20 0.16 -4.95 -5.57
N ARG A 21 0.92 -5.44 -6.56
CA ARG A 21 0.41 -5.84 -7.89
C ARG A 21 0.13 -7.34 -8.03
N ASN A 22 0.48 -8.13 -7.02
CA ASN A 22 0.27 -9.58 -7.04
C ASN A 22 -1.20 -9.93 -6.84
N GLU A 23 -1.66 -11.02 -7.46
CA GLU A 23 -3.04 -11.52 -7.42
C GLU A 23 -3.59 -11.70 -6.00
N PHE A 24 -2.74 -12.08 -5.04
CA PHE A 24 -3.12 -12.25 -3.63
C PHE A 24 -2.46 -11.20 -2.73
N GLY A 25 -1.23 -10.80 -3.05
CA GLY A 25 -0.46 -9.83 -2.25
C GLY A 25 -1.14 -8.47 -2.13
N ASN A 26 -1.89 -8.05 -3.16
CA ASN A 26 -2.62 -6.79 -3.14
C ASN A 26 -3.59 -6.70 -1.94
N PHE A 27 -4.22 -7.80 -1.53
CA PHE A 27 -5.15 -7.81 -0.40
C PHE A 27 -4.45 -7.53 0.92
N VAL A 28 -3.20 -8.00 1.07
CA VAL A 28 -2.40 -7.77 2.28
C VAL A 28 -2.02 -6.30 2.39
N VAL A 29 -1.56 -5.71 1.29
CA VAL A 29 -1.21 -4.28 1.23
C VAL A 29 -2.44 -3.40 1.42
N PHE A 30 -3.55 -3.71 0.75
CA PHE A 30 -4.83 -3.01 0.93
C PHE A 30 -5.32 -3.07 2.37
N LYS A 31 -5.29 -4.26 2.99
CA LYS A 31 -5.71 -4.42 4.40
C LYS A 31 -4.80 -3.65 5.34
N ALA A 32 -3.48 -3.63 5.09
CA ALA A 32 -2.53 -2.82 5.85
C ALA A 32 -2.89 -1.33 5.80
N MET A 33 -3.13 -0.77 4.60
CA MET A 33 -3.56 0.63 4.45
C MET A 33 -4.86 0.91 5.21
N ARG A 34 -5.88 0.08 5.04
CA ARG A 34 -7.16 0.24 5.75
C ARG A 34 -7.01 0.20 7.26
N VAL A 35 -6.26 -0.77 7.79
CA VAL A 35 -6.05 -0.89 9.25
C VAL A 35 -5.30 0.34 9.78
N THR A 36 -4.28 0.83 9.07
CA THR A 36 -3.58 2.05 9.52
C THR A 36 -4.49 3.28 9.53
N GLN A 37 -5.40 3.40 8.56
CA GLN A 37 -6.38 4.47 8.50
C GLN A 37 -7.44 4.33 9.62
N GLU A 38 -8.04 3.15 9.78
CA GLU A 38 -9.06 2.85 10.80
C GLU A 38 -8.54 3.02 12.23
N MET A 39 -7.27 2.69 12.48
CA MET A 39 -6.62 2.85 13.78
C MET A 39 -6.03 4.25 14.00
N SER A 40 -6.27 5.22 13.10
CA SER A 40 -5.69 6.58 13.16
C SER A 40 -4.16 6.59 13.28
N ARG A 41 -3.48 5.59 12.70
CA ARG A 41 -2.02 5.52 12.58
C ARG A 41 -1.58 6.29 11.34
N VAL A 42 -1.81 7.60 11.40
CA VAL A 42 -1.66 8.55 10.28
C VAL A 42 -0.25 8.51 9.71
N ASP A 43 0.77 8.40 10.57
CA ASP A 43 2.18 8.25 10.21
C ASP A 43 2.42 7.04 9.30
N LEU A 44 1.92 5.87 9.71
CA LEU A 44 2.09 4.62 8.97
C LEU A 44 1.30 4.62 7.67
N PHE A 45 0.07 5.16 7.70
CA PHE A 45 -0.77 5.27 6.51
C PHE A 45 -0.09 6.12 5.44
N TRP A 46 0.35 7.33 5.79
CA TRP A 46 1.03 8.21 4.84
C TRP A 46 2.38 7.65 4.39
N GLY A 47 3.11 6.93 5.27
CA GLY A 47 4.31 6.20 4.86
C GLY A 47 4.04 5.21 3.72
N LEU A 48 2.94 4.44 3.80
CA LEU A 48 2.54 3.51 2.75
C LEU A 48 2.10 4.26 1.47
N VAL A 49 1.30 5.33 1.63
CA VAL A 49 0.86 6.17 0.50
C VAL A 49 2.07 6.70 -0.26
N HIS A 50 3.02 7.35 0.40
CA HIS A 50 4.22 7.91 -0.23
C HIS A 50 5.07 6.86 -0.95
N LYS A 51 5.14 5.64 -0.40
CA LYS A 51 5.92 4.56 -0.99
C LYS A 51 5.27 3.97 -2.24
N LEU A 52 3.94 3.95 -2.30
CA LEU A 52 3.17 3.37 -3.39
C LEU A 52 2.78 4.38 -4.48
N MET A 53 2.68 5.67 -4.14
CA MET A 53 2.28 6.75 -5.05
C MET A 53 3.06 6.79 -6.37
N PRO A 54 4.40 6.60 -6.39
CA PRO A 54 5.18 6.59 -7.63
C PRO A 54 4.76 5.51 -8.63
N PHE A 55 4.02 4.49 -8.17
CA PHE A 55 3.60 3.34 -8.97
C PHE A 55 2.10 3.35 -9.28
N LEU A 56 1.39 4.46 -9.06
CA LEU A 56 -0.06 4.56 -9.22
C LEU A 56 -0.56 4.03 -10.58
N ASP A 57 0.09 4.43 -11.68
CA ASP A 57 -0.30 3.97 -13.02
C ASP A 57 -0.08 2.46 -13.24
N LEU A 58 0.94 1.87 -12.60
CA LEU A 58 1.18 0.44 -12.66
C LEU A 58 0.17 -0.34 -11.82
N LEU A 59 -0.25 0.20 -10.68
CA LEU A 59 -1.26 -0.38 -9.81
C LEU A 59 -2.62 -0.43 -10.51
N ARG A 60 -3.03 0.69 -11.15
CA ARG A 60 -4.27 0.79 -11.95
C ARG A 60 -4.41 -0.32 -13.01
N ARG A 61 -3.29 -0.73 -13.62
CA ARG A 61 -3.25 -1.70 -14.72
C ARG A 61 -2.94 -3.14 -14.26
N SER A 62 -3.16 -3.45 -12.99
CA SER A 62 -2.83 -4.75 -12.39
C SER A 62 -3.86 -5.18 -11.34
N HIS A 63 -3.57 -6.26 -10.59
CA HIS A 63 -4.38 -6.67 -9.44
C HIS A 63 -4.36 -5.65 -8.27
N GLY A 64 -3.54 -4.60 -8.35
CA GLY A 64 -3.45 -3.54 -7.35
C GLY A 64 -4.43 -2.37 -7.54
N SER A 65 -5.47 -2.50 -8.37
CA SER A 65 -6.44 -1.41 -8.62
C SER A 65 -7.19 -0.97 -7.35
N ASN A 66 -7.41 -1.87 -6.40
CA ASN A 66 -7.97 -1.55 -5.08
C ASN A 66 -7.09 -0.58 -4.28
N ILE A 67 -5.76 -0.74 -4.36
CA ILE A 67 -4.78 0.15 -3.73
C ILE A 67 -4.74 1.48 -4.49
N ALA A 68 -4.77 1.45 -5.82
CA ALA A 68 -4.83 2.67 -6.64
C ALA A 68 -6.03 3.55 -6.26
N ASN A 69 -7.21 2.96 -6.06
CA ASN A 69 -8.41 3.69 -5.62
C ASN A 69 -8.22 4.37 -4.24
N ILE A 70 -7.50 3.73 -3.31
CA ILE A 70 -7.15 4.36 -2.02
C ILE A 70 -6.24 5.56 -2.27
N LEU A 71 -5.17 5.40 -3.06
CA LEU A 71 -4.20 6.45 -3.33
C LEU A 71 -4.83 7.66 -4.02
N GLU A 72 -5.73 7.44 -4.98
CA GLU A 72 -6.47 8.51 -5.65
C GLU A 72 -7.37 9.29 -4.69
N SER A 73 -7.94 8.60 -3.69
CA SER A 73 -8.78 9.23 -2.66
C SER A 73 -7.98 10.07 -1.65
N THR A 74 -6.64 10.05 -1.75
CA THR A 74 -5.72 10.86 -0.91
C THR A 74 -5.16 12.09 -1.63
N ILE A 75 -5.49 12.28 -2.91
CA ILE A 75 -5.19 13.48 -3.71
C ILE A 75 -6.30 14.51 -3.48
#